data_AF-A0A6C0LPC9-F1
#
_entry.id   AF-A0A6C0LPC9-F1
#
_cell.length_a   1.000
_cell.length_b   1.000
_cell.length_c   1.000
_cell.angle_alpha   90.00
_cell.angle_beta   90.00
_cell.angle_gamma   90.00
#
_symmetry.space_group_name_H-M   'P 1'
#
loop_
_entity.id
_entity.type
_entity.pdbx_description
1 polymer ?
#
loop_
_entity_poly.entity_id
_entity_poly.type
_entity_poly.pdbx_seq_one_letter_code
_entity_poly.pdbx_strand_id
1 'polypeptide(L)' 'MGFFTKYIHMPAFILSLIIGFIAVYLTMPDTRKIYVYPTPENVSILQYKDKANTCFSFKQTEVPCPKNSADISVVPAQS' A
#
# COMPACT_ATOMS: atom_id res chain seq x y z
N MET A 1 41.73 15.82 8.80
CA MET A 1 41.09 15.69 10.13
C MET A 1 40.52 17.06 10.53
N GLY A 2 39.57 17.65 9.81
CA GLY A 2 38.20 17.21 9.58
C GLY A 2 37.28 18.20 10.30
N PHE A 3 36.92 19.31 9.63
CA PHE A 3 36.32 20.56 10.13
C PHE A 3 35.08 20.38 11.06
N PHE A 4 34.43 19.21 11.04
CA PHE A 4 33.16 18.94 11.72
C PHE A 4 33.27 18.67 13.22
N THR A 5 34.37 18.09 13.71
CA THR A 5 34.51 17.73 15.14
C THR A 5 34.75 18.94 16.06
N LYS A 6 35.04 20.11 15.50
CA LYS A 6 35.24 21.36 16.27
C LYS A 6 33.92 22.05 16.65
N TYR A 7 32.86 21.86 15.85
CA TYR A 7 31.60 22.59 16.01
C TYR A 7 30.42 21.69 16.42
N ILE A 8 30.52 20.37 16.21
CA ILE A 8 29.44 19.42 16.48
C ILE A 8 29.87 18.46 17.57
N HIS A 9 29.11 18.44 18.67
CA HIS A 9 29.26 17.45 19.73
C HIS A 9 28.63 16.12 19.31
N MET A 10 29.43 15.22 18.75
CA MET A 10 28.98 13.95 18.16
C MET A 10 28.09 13.09 19.10
N PRO A 11 28.39 12.91 20.40
CA PRO A 11 27.53 12.14 21.28
C PRO A 11 26.13 12.75 21.46
N ALA A 12 26.06 14.08 21.58
CA ALA A 12 24.79 14.79 21.74
C ALA A 12 23.97 14.75 20.44
N PHE A 13 24.64 14.88 19.29
CA PHE A 13 24.00 14.76 17.98
C PHE A 13 23.36 13.37 17.81
N ILE A 14 24.11 12.30 18.05
CA ILE A 14 23.59 10.93 17.93
C ILE A 14 22.43 10.68 18.91
N LEU A 15 22.55 11.15 20.16
CA LEU A 15 21.48 10.99 21.15
C LEU A 15 20.20 11.72 20.72
N SER A 16 20.33 12.95 20.21
CA SER A 16 19.19 13.72 19.71
C SER A 16 18.54 13.09 18.48
N LEU A 17 19.33 12.47 17.59
CA LEU A 17 18.84 11.77 16.41
C LEU A 17 18.03 10.52 16.79
N ILE A 18 18.54 9.74 17.76
CA ILE A 18 17.83 8.55 18.27
C ILE A 18 16.50 8.96 18.90
N ILE A 19 16.48 10.00 19.74
CA ILE A 19 15.25 10.52 20.33
C ILE A 19 14.27 10.97 19.23
N GLY A 20 14.77 11.63 18.18
CA GLY A 20 13.96 12.02 17.03
C GLY A 20 13.32 10.84 16.32
N PHE A 21 14.07 9.77 16.05
CA PHE A 21 13.50 8.56 15.44
C PHE A 21 12.45 7.89 16.32
N ILE A 22 12.68 7.81 17.63
CA ILE A 22 11.72 7.25 18.58
C ILE A 22 10.43 8.10 18.57
N ALA A 23 10.55 9.42 18.62
CA ALA A 23 9.39 10.31 18.61
C ALA A 23 8.56 10.15 17.34
N VAL A 24 9.21 10.05 16.17
CA VAL A 24 8.52 9.79 14.90
C VAL A 24 7.82 8.43 14.95
N TYR A 25 8.49 7.37 15.38
CA TYR A 25 7.90 6.03 15.43
C TYR A 25 6.67 5.94 16.34
N LEU A 26 6.68 6.64 17.47
CA LEU A 26 5.56 6.68 18.41
C LEU A 26 4.40 7.57 17.92
N THR A 27 4.66 8.54 17.05
CA THR A 27 3.65 9.48 16.54
C THR A 27 3.13 9.10 15.15
N MET A 28 3.71 8.10 14.50
CA MET A 28 3.23 7.61 13.21
C MET A 28 1.80 7.04 13.36
N PRO A 29 0.85 7.45 12.50
CA PRO A 29 -0.49 6.88 12.49
C PRO A 29 -0.47 5.43 11.98
N ASP A 30 -1.44 4.63 12.43
CA ASP A 30 -1.61 3.25 11.97
C ASP A 30 -1.86 3.19 10.45
N THR A 31 -1.21 2.21 9.82
CA THR A 31 -1.45 1.93 8.40
C THR A 31 -2.87 1.41 8.20
N ARG A 32 -3.72 2.21 7.54
CA ARG A 32 -5.07 1.80 7.18
C ARG A 32 -5.01 0.84 6.00
N LYS A 33 -5.46 -0.41 6.20
CA LYS A 33 -5.72 -1.34 5.11
C LYS A 33 -7.00 -0.91 4.38
N ILE A 34 -6.89 -0.59 3.10
CA ILE A 34 -8.03 -0.27 2.24
C ILE A 34 -8.26 -1.49 1.34
N TYR A 35 -9.46 -2.06 1.39
CA TYR A 35 -9.87 -3.13 0.50
C TYR A 35 -10.38 -2.52 -0.81
N VAL A 36 -9.69 -2.82 -1.91
CA VAL A 36 -10.04 -2.35 -3.25
C VAL A 36 -10.41 -3.57 -4.08
N TYR A 37 -11.59 -3.52 -4.70
CA TYR A 37 -12.05 -4.56 -5.62
C TYR A 37 -11.58 -4.27 -7.05
N PRO A 38 -11.37 -5.30 -7.86
CA PRO A 38 -11.06 -5.13 -9.27
C PRO A 38 -12.22 -4.47 -10.02
N THR A 39 -11.94 -3.34 -10.64
CA THR A 39 -12.79 -2.62 -11.59
C THR A 39 -12.08 -2.55 -12.93
N PRO A 40 -12.81 -2.36 -14.04
CA PRO A 40 -12.19 -2.33 -15.38
C PRO A 40 -11.07 -1.29 -15.54
N GLU A 41 -11.12 -0.22 -14.74
CA GLU A 41 -10.16 0.88 -14.76
C GLU A 41 -8.91 0.57 -13.92
N ASN A 42 -9.03 -0.23 -12.85
CA ASN A 42 -7.95 -0.48 -11.91
C ASN A 42 -7.29 -1.86 -12.08
N VAL A 43 -7.89 -2.76 -12.86
CA VAL A 43 -7.47 -4.14 -13.02
C VAL A 43 -6.06 -4.28 -13.61
N SER A 44 -5.63 -3.30 -14.41
CA SER A 44 -4.33 -3.27 -15.09
C SER A 44 -3.21 -2.66 -14.25
N ILE A 45 -3.55 -1.89 -13.21
CA ILE A 45 -2.60 -1.14 -12.38
C ILE A 45 -2.43 -1.72 -10.97
N LEU A 46 -3.41 -2.47 -10.48
CA LEU A 46 -3.39 -3.05 -9.13
C LEU A 46 -3.15 -4.56 -9.16
N GLN A 47 -2.38 -5.04 -8.18
CA GLN A 47 -2.27 -6.47 -7.85
C GLN A 47 -3.14 -6.79 -6.65
N TYR A 48 -3.78 -7.96 -6.69
CA TYR A 48 -4.70 -8.42 -5.68
C TYR A 48 -4.03 -9.52 -4.86
N LYS A 49 -4.31 -9.52 -3.56
CA LYS A 49 -3.75 -10.48 -2.62
C LYS A 49 -4.88 -11.33 -2.05
N ASP A 50 -4.75 -12.65 -2.16
CA ASP A 50 -5.73 -13.57 -1.61
C ASP A 50 -5.51 -13.81 -0.11
N LYS A 51 -6.40 -14.61 0.49
CA LYS A 51 -6.27 -15.06 1.89
C LYS A 51 -5.07 -16.01 2.11
N ALA A 52 -4.51 -16.60 1.06
CA ALA A 52 -3.34 -17.46 1.11
C ALA A 52 -2.00 -16.69 0.96
N ASN A 53 -2.06 -15.34 0.91
CA ASN A 53 -0.92 -14.44 0.68
C ASN A 53 -0.30 -14.53 -0.72
N THR A 54 -1.00 -15.08 -1.71
CA THR A 54 -0.57 -15.09 -3.10
C THR A 54 -1.01 -13.80 -3.79
N CYS A 55 -0.10 -13.18 -4.53
CA CYS A 55 -0.40 -12.00 -5.35
C CYS A 55 -0.76 -12.43 -6.78
N PHE A 56 -1.81 -11.85 -7.34
CA PHE A 56 -2.27 -12.11 -8.71
C PHE A 56 -2.73 -10.83 -9.39
N SER A 57 -2.63 -10.83 -10.72
CA SER A 57 -3.13 -9.77 -11.59
C SER A 57 -4.28 -10.32 -12.42
N PHE A 58 -5.36 -9.56 -12.53
CA PHE A 58 -6.45 -9.90 -13.40
C PHE A 58 -6.18 -9.38 -14.82
N LYS A 59 -6.59 -10.15 -15.82
CA LYS A 59 -6.58 -9.71 -17.21
C LYS A 59 -8.03 -9.60 -17.67
N GLN A 60 -8.45 -8.38 -18.00
CA GLN A 60 -9.76 -8.15 -18.57
C GLN A 60 -9.77 -8.40 -20.07
N THR A 61 -10.89 -8.90 -20.56
CA THR A 61 -11.16 -9.08 -21.98
C THR A 61 -12.51 -8.46 -22.29
N GLU A 62 -12.55 -7.54 -23.24
CA GLU A 62 -13.81 -6.96 -23.69
C GLU A 62 -14.59 -8.01 -24.46
N VAL A 63 -15.86 -8.17 -24.09
CA VAL A 63 -16.80 -9.09 -24.73
C VAL A 63 -18.06 -8.32 -25.10
N PRO A 64 -18.75 -8.71 -26.19
CA PRO A 64 -20.04 -8.13 -26.51
C PRO A 64 -21.02 -8.40 -25.38
N CYS A 65 -21.72 -7.36 -24.92
CA CYS A 65 -22.73 -7.51 -23.87
C CYS A 65 -23.86 -8.44 -24.36
N PRO A 66 -24.24 -9.47 -23.58
CA PRO A 66 -25.34 -10.35 -23.95
C PRO A 66 -26.65 -9.57 -24.03
N LYS A 67 -27.51 -9.93 -25.00
CA LYS A 67 -28.83 -9.29 -25.18
C LYS A 67 -29.82 -9.64 -24.06
N ASN A 68 -29.59 -10.78 -23.39
CA ASN A 68 -30.41 -11.25 -22.29
C ASN A 68 -29.73 -10.90 -20.96
N SER A 69 -30.44 -10.19 -20.09
CA SER A 69 -29.95 -9.76 -18.79
C SER A 69 -29.69 -10.91 -17.81
N ALA A 70 -30.29 -12.08 -18.04
CA ALA A 70 -30.08 -13.27 -17.21
C ALA A 70 -28.67 -13.88 -17.37
N ASP A 71 -27.98 -13.58 -18.47
CA ASP A 71 -26.64 -14.10 -18.76
C ASP A 71 -25.53 -13.23 -18.12
N ILE A 72 -25.91 -12.16 -17.41
CA ILE A 72 -24.99 -11.25 -16.75
C ILE A 72 -24.75 -11.72 -15.31
N SER A 73 -23.53 -12.19 -15.03
CA SER A 73 -23.10 -12.57 -13.69
C SER A 73 -22.87 -11.34 -12.81
N VAL A 74 -23.76 -11.11 -11.85
CA VAL A 74 -23.57 -10.08 -10.81
C VAL A 74 -22.89 -10.71 -9.61
N VAL A 75 -21.64 -10.30 -9.34
CA VAL A 75 -20.91 -10.75 -8.16
C VAL A 75 -21.16 -9.75 -7.02
N PRO A 76 -21.79 -10.18 -5.90
CA PRO A 76 -22.02 -9.28 -4.77
C PRO A 76 -20.72 -8.97 -4.04
N ALA A 77 -20.63 -7.77 -3.47
CA ALA A 77 -19.51 -7.39 -2.61
C ALA A 77 -19.39 -8.39 -1.44
N GLN A 78 -18.26 -9.09 -1.38
CA GLN A 78 -17.98 -10.08 -0.34
C GLN A 78 -17.35 -9.35 0.86
N SER A 79 -17.99 -9.41 2.03
CA SER A 79 -17.47 -8.89 3.31
C SER A 79 -16.40 -9.80 3.91
#